data_AF-A0A416WDS9-F1
#
_entry.id   AF-A0A416WDS9-F1
#
_cell.length_a   1.000
_cell.length_b   1.000
_cell.length_c   1.000
_cell.angle_alpha   90.00
_cell.angle_beta   90.00
_cell.angle_gamma   90.00
#
_symmetry.space_group_name_H-M   'P 1'
#
loop_
_entity.id
_entity.type
_entity.pdbx_description
1 polymer ?
#
loop_
_entity_poly.entity_id
_entity_poly.type
_entity_poly.pdbx_seq_one_letter_code
_entity_poly.pdbx_strand_id
1 'polypeptide(L)'
;MNFWGYNISETRSINYDTNDKSMTEYIASAVPSSKLCIGCGGCTAGCTAGNLTDFNIRKVQMLMKRGETKDAKEQLQKCMLCGKCMLVCPRGVETRKMILEMLNYIREQNKIENRE
;
A
#
# COMPACT_ATOMS: atom_id res chain seq x y z
N MET A 1 1.89 2.50 46.16
CA MET A 1 0.61 2.07 45.55
C MET A 1 0.88 0.79 44.77
N ASN A 2 0.15 -0.28 45.10
CA ASN A 2 0.42 -1.63 44.63
C ASN A 2 0.33 -1.73 43.10
N PHE A 3 1.44 -2.11 42.46
CA PHE A 3 1.53 -2.49 41.05
C PHE A 3 0.88 -3.86 40.88
N TRP A 4 -0.46 -3.90 40.84
CA TRP A 4 -1.22 -5.09 40.45
C TRP A 4 -1.02 -5.29 38.93
N GLY A 5 -0.62 -6.49 38.53
CA GLY A 5 0.01 -6.82 37.24
C GLY A 5 -0.81 -6.71 35.95
N TYR A 6 -1.70 -5.72 35.84
CA TYR A 6 -2.39 -5.37 34.60
C TYR A 6 -2.20 -3.87 34.32
N ASN A 7 -1.63 -3.56 33.16
CA ASN A 7 -1.54 -2.20 32.64
C ASN A 7 -2.60 -2.04 31.55
N ILE A 8 -3.25 -0.86 31.46
CA ILE A 8 -4.18 -0.58 30.37
C ILE A 8 -3.34 -0.49 29.10
N SER A 9 -3.41 -1.53 28.26
CA SER A 9 -2.71 -1.52 26.98
C SER A 9 -3.25 -0.39 26.12
N GLU A 10 -2.36 0.41 25.52
CA GLU A 10 -2.78 1.35 24.50
C GLU A 10 -3.54 0.63 23.38
N THR A 11 -4.63 1.26 22.94
CA THR A 11 -5.48 0.67 21.91
C THR A 11 -4.72 0.70 20.58
N ARG A 12 -4.64 -0.43 19.87
CA ARG A 12 -4.06 -0.50 18.51
C ARG A 12 -5.00 0.08 17.44
N SER A 13 -5.84 1.04 17.82
CA SER A 13 -6.80 1.69 16.94
C SER A 13 -6.08 2.68 16.06
N ILE A 14 -6.19 2.48 14.75
CA ILE A 14 -5.81 3.47 13.75
C ILE A 14 -6.96 4.45 13.55
N ASN A 15 -6.69 5.75 13.64
CA ASN A 15 -7.66 6.78 13.30
C ASN A 15 -7.64 7.00 11.78
N TYR A 16 -8.69 6.54 11.10
CA TYR A 16 -8.80 6.61 9.64
C TYR A 16 -9.11 8.03 9.13
N ASP A 17 -9.65 8.90 9.98
CA ASP A 17 -10.13 10.23 9.59
C ASP A 17 -8.99 11.25 9.62
N THR A 18 -8.00 11.02 10.47
CA THR A 18 -6.79 11.87 10.55
C THR A 18 -5.75 11.55 9.49
N ASN A 19 -5.84 10.39 8.83
CA ASN A 19 -4.81 9.96 7.89
C ASN A 19 -4.95 10.65 6.53
N ASP A 20 -3.82 11.07 5.97
CA ASP A 20 -3.76 11.66 4.64
C ASP A 20 -4.08 10.62 3.55
N LYS A 21 -5.12 10.90 2.76
CA LYS A 21 -5.60 10.05 1.66
C LYS A 21 -5.26 10.59 0.28
N SER A 22 -4.48 11.68 0.19
CA SER A 22 -4.03 12.33 -1.05
C SER A 22 -3.49 11.33 -2.08
N MET A 23 -2.62 10.43 -1.65
CA MET A 23 -2.03 9.40 -2.51
C MET A 23 -3.07 8.39 -2.99
N THR A 24 -4.06 8.04 -2.18
CA THR A 24 -5.16 7.14 -2.61
C THR A 24 -6.05 7.81 -3.64
N GLU A 25 -6.34 9.11 -3.48
CA GLU A 25 -7.11 9.89 -4.44
C GLU A 25 -6.37 10.03 -5.78
N TYR A 26 -5.06 10.29 -5.74
CA TYR A 26 -4.19 10.29 -6.91
C TYR A 26 -4.22 8.95 -7.64
N ILE A 27 -4.07 7.83 -6.93
CA ILE A 27 -4.12 6.50 -7.56
C ILE A 27 -5.50 6.18 -8.12
N ALA A 28 -6.55 6.61 -7.43
CA ALA A 28 -7.92 6.44 -7.88
C ALA A 28 -8.24 7.21 -9.18
N SER A 29 -7.56 8.32 -9.44
CA SER A 29 -7.68 9.08 -10.70
C SER A 29 -6.77 8.52 -11.80
N ALA A 30 -5.51 8.20 -11.50
CA ALA A 30 -4.53 7.69 -12.46
C ALA A 30 -4.81 6.23 -12.89
N VAL A 31 -5.33 5.41 -11.97
CA VAL A 31 -5.68 3.99 -12.17
C VAL A 31 -7.08 3.72 -11.62
N PRO A 32 -8.15 4.06 -12.36
CA PRO A 32 -9.53 3.87 -11.89
C PRO A 32 -9.87 2.42 -11.54
N SER A 33 -9.24 1.46 -12.22
CA SER A 33 -9.39 0.03 -11.94
C SER A 33 -8.96 -0.36 -10.51
N SER A 34 -8.12 0.44 -9.83
CA SER A 34 -7.73 0.22 -8.43
C SER A 34 -8.92 0.15 -7.46
N LYS A 35 -10.02 0.87 -7.76
CA LYS A 35 -11.27 0.86 -6.97
C LYS A 35 -11.97 -0.50 -6.96
N LEU A 36 -11.72 -1.33 -7.98
CA LEU A 36 -12.32 -2.66 -8.11
C LEU A 36 -11.64 -3.72 -7.23
N CYS A 37 -10.53 -3.38 -6.55
CA CYS A 37 -9.80 -4.33 -5.73
C CYS A 37 -10.63 -4.76 -4.50
N ILE A 38 -10.96 -6.06 -4.47
CA ILE A 38 -11.68 -6.74 -3.38
C ILE A 38 -10.76 -7.33 -2.29
N GLY A 39 -9.45 -7.13 -2.38
CA GLY A 39 -8.51 -7.62 -1.37
C GLY A 39 -8.34 -9.15 -1.31
N CYS A 40 -8.62 -9.88 -2.40
CA CYS A 40 -8.55 -11.36 -2.43
C CYS A 40 -7.13 -11.94 -2.22
N GLY A 41 -6.07 -11.19 -2.55
CA GLY A 41 -4.69 -11.63 -2.37
C GLY A 41 -4.08 -12.48 -3.49
N GLY A 42 -4.81 -12.74 -4.58
CA GLY A 42 -4.27 -13.50 -5.73
C GLY A 42 -2.99 -12.89 -6.30
N CYS A 43 -2.93 -11.55 -6.39
CA CYS A 43 -1.73 -10.84 -6.83
C CYS A 43 -0.51 -11.08 -5.92
N THR A 44 -0.71 -11.19 -4.60
CA THR A 44 0.34 -11.51 -3.64
C THR A 44 0.82 -12.94 -3.84
N ALA A 45 -0.11 -13.91 -3.95
CA ALA A 45 0.24 -15.32 -4.15
C ALA A 45 1.01 -15.57 -5.46
N GLY A 46 0.68 -14.82 -6.52
CA GLY A 46 1.39 -14.88 -7.80
C GLY A 46 2.71 -14.10 -7.86
N CYS A 47 3.06 -13.32 -6.83
CA CYS A 47 4.20 -12.41 -6.87
C CYS A 47 5.52 -13.12 -6.61
N THR A 48 6.46 -13.06 -7.56
CA THR A 48 7.81 -13.60 -7.37
C THR A 48 8.58 -12.85 -6.29
N ALA A 49 8.43 -11.52 -6.21
CA ALA A 49 9.08 -10.72 -5.17
C ALA A 49 8.59 -11.12 -3.78
N GLY A 50 7.29 -11.39 -3.61
CA GLY A 50 6.73 -11.87 -2.34
C GLY A 50 7.17 -13.27 -1.91
N ASN A 51 7.81 -14.03 -2.81
CA ASN A 51 8.44 -15.32 -2.46
C ASN A 51 9.88 -15.16 -1.98
N LEU A 52 10.54 -14.06 -2.33
CA LEU A 52 11.94 -13.78 -2.00
C LEU A 52 12.08 -12.71 -0.90
N THR A 53 11.04 -11.91 -0.68
CA THR A 53 10.97 -10.82 0.30
C THR A 53 9.60 -10.81 0.98
N ASP A 54 9.40 -9.92 1.95
CA ASP A 54 8.11 -9.68 2.62
C ASP A 54 7.10 -8.87 1.78
N PHE A 55 7.36 -8.70 0.47
CA PHE A 55 6.54 -7.86 -0.41
C PHE A 55 5.13 -8.42 -0.59
N ASN A 56 4.14 -7.62 -0.24
CA ASN A 56 2.74 -8.05 -0.30
C ASN A 56 1.84 -6.98 -0.94
N ILE A 57 1.44 -7.22 -2.17
CA ILE A 57 0.64 -6.28 -2.98
C ILE A 57 -0.73 -6.00 -2.31
N ARG A 58 -1.37 -7.04 -1.75
CA ARG A 58 -2.62 -6.87 -0.97
C ARG A 58 -2.40 -5.99 0.25
N LYS A 59 -1.28 -6.15 0.98
CA LYS A 59 -0.94 -5.30 2.13
C LYS A 59 -0.72 -3.86 1.71
N VAL A 60 0.06 -3.63 0.64
CA VAL A 60 0.27 -2.28 0.08
C VAL A 60 -1.07 -1.64 -0.28
N GLN A 61 -1.96 -2.35 -0.96
CA GLN A 61 -3.29 -1.83 -1.31
C GLN A 61 -4.10 -1.41 -0.06
N MET A 62 -4.03 -2.21 1.00
CA MET A 62 -4.70 -1.94 2.28
C MET A 62 -4.10 -0.73 2.99
N LEU A 63 -2.77 -0.65 3.14
CA LEU A 63 -2.05 0.48 3.74
C LEU A 63 -2.39 1.79 3.02
N MET A 64 -2.42 1.73 1.68
CA MET A 64 -2.80 2.85 0.84
C MET A 64 -4.20 3.37 1.15
N LYS A 65 -5.22 2.50 1.15
CA LYS A 65 -6.60 2.88 1.50
C LYS A 65 -6.72 3.47 2.91
N ARG A 66 -5.81 3.11 3.82
CA ARG A 66 -5.76 3.63 5.19
C ARG A 66 -5.01 4.96 5.31
N GLY A 67 -4.30 5.41 4.27
CA GLY A 67 -3.41 6.57 4.34
C GLY A 67 -2.10 6.29 5.08
N GLU A 68 -1.74 5.01 5.28
CA GLU A 68 -0.48 4.58 5.92
C GLU A 68 0.65 4.54 4.87
N THR A 69 1.05 5.72 4.37
CA THR A 69 1.96 5.84 3.20
C THR A 69 3.41 5.47 3.50
N LYS A 70 3.87 5.62 4.75
CA LYS A 70 5.26 5.31 5.18
C LYS A 70 5.59 3.83 4.96
N ASP A 71 4.76 2.94 5.50
CA ASP A 71 4.92 1.50 5.35
C ASP A 71 4.74 1.07 3.89
N ALA A 72 3.83 1.72 3.16
CA ALA A 72 3.64 1.45 1.74
C ALA A 72 4.91 1.78 0.93
N LYS A 73 5.58 2.90 1.21
CA LYS A 73 6.82 3.34 0.53
C LYS A 73 7.93 2.30 0.64
N GLU A 74 8.17 1.75 1.82
CA GLU A 74 9.20 0.72 2.04
C GLU A 74 8.91 -0.55 1.23
N GLN A 75 7.64 -0.97 1.20
CA GLN A 75 7.22 -2.16 0.47
C GLN A 75 7.31 -1.96 -1.05
N LEU A 76 6.92 -0.78 -1.55
CA LEU A 76 6.88 -0.49 -2.99
C LEU A 76 8.24 -0.62 -3.68
N GLN A 77 9.35 -0.32 -2.99
CA GLN A 77 10.71 -0.46 -3.54
C GLN A 77 11.08 -1.92 -3.87
N LYS A 78 10.43 -2.89 -3.24
CA LYS A 78 10.69 -4.34 -3.44
C LYS A 78 10.05 -4.86 -4.73
N CYS A 79 9.23 -4.06 -5.42
CA CYS A 79 8.56 -4.49 -6.65
C CYS A 79 9.49 -4.45 -7.87
N MET A 80 9.64 -5.59 -8.55
CA MET A 80 10.39 -5.70 -9.82
C MET A 80 9.60 -5.30 -11.07
N LEU A 81 8.37 -4.79 -10.92
CA LEU A 81 7.48 -4.39 -12.03
C LEU A 81 7.29 -5.45 -13.14
N CYS A 82 7.33 -6.75 -12.80
CA CYS A 82 7.21 -7.84 -13.76
C CYS A 82 5.78 -8.04 -14.32
N GLY A 83 4.75 -7.52 -13.65
CA GLY A 83 3.36 -7.54 -14.13
C GLY A 83 2.55 -8.83 -13.91
N LYS A 84 3.15 -9.88 -13.36
CA LYS A 84 2.46 -11.17 -13.10
C LYS A 84 1.20 -11.03 -12.23
N CYS A 85 1.16 -10.03 -11.36
CA CYS A 85 0.01 -9.69 -10.53
C CYS A 85 -1.27 -9.37 -11.30
N MET A 86 -1.17 -8.91 -12.55
CA MET A 86 -2.34 -8.61 -13.39
C MET A 86 -3.00 -9.88 -13.94
N LEU A 87 -2.20 -10.91 -14.26
CA LEU A 87 -2.68 -12.17 -14.85
C LEU A 87 -3.59 -12.97 -13.91
N VAL A 88 -3.45 -12.77 -12.60
CA VAL A 88 -4.18 -13.50 -11.56
C VAL A 88 -5.31 -12.69 -10.94
N CYS A 89 -5.51 -11.44 -11.36
CA CYS A 89 -6.51 -10.58 -10.74
C CYS A 89 -7.92 -10.92 -11.24
N PRO A 90 -8.86 -11.38 -10.39
CA PRO A 90 -10.21 -11.76 -10.84
C PRO A 90 -11.08 -10.56 -11.21
N ARG A 91 -10.66 -9.34 -10.84
CA ARG A 91 -11.39 -8.09 -11.10
C ARG A 91 -10.76 -7.24 -12.20
N GLY A 92 -9.68 -7.72 -12.84
CA GLY A 92 -8.98 -6.96 -13.88
C GLY A 92 -8.33 -5.67 -13.39
N VAL A 93 -7.91 -5.61 -12.12
CA VAL A 93 -7.18 -4.45 -11.60
C VAL A 93 -5.81 -4.37 -12.26
N GLU A 94 -5.46 -3.20 -12.80
CA GLU A 94 -4.14 -2.91 -13.39
C GLU A 94 -3.07 -2.73 -12.31
N THR A 95 -2.83 -3.79 -11.52
CA THR A 95 -1.98 -3.77 -10.32
C THR A 95 -0.54 -3.35 -10.59
N ARG A 96 0.01 -3.65 -11.79
CA ARG A 96 1.33 -3.18 -12.19
C ARG A 96 1.37 -1.66 -12.34
N LYS A 97 0.40 -1.10 -13.08
CA LYS A 97 0.27 0.35 -13.27
C LYS A 97 0.01 1.05 -11.95
N MET A 98 -0.85 0.47 -11.11
CA MET A 98 -1.10 0.95 -9.75
C MET A 98 0.20 1.10 -8.95
N ILE A 99 1.06 0.09 -8.91
CA ILE A 99 2.35 0.17 -8.20
C ILE A 99 3.28 1.22 -8.83
N LEU A 100 3.33 1.31 -10.16
CA LEU A 100 4.16 2.30 -10.86
C LEU A 100 3.73 3.73 -10.52
N GLU A 101 2.44 4.02 -10.55
CA GLU A 101 1.90 5.33 -10.18
C GLU A 101 2.15 5.67 -8.71
N MET A 102 2.11 4.68 -7.82
CA MET A 102 2.47 4.88 -6.41
C MET A 102 3.93 5.30 -6.26
N LEU A 103 4.84 4.66 -7.00
CA LEU A 103 6.26 5.04 -7.02
C LEU A 103 6.48 6.44 -7.62
N ASN A 104 5.74 6.80 -8.67
CA ASN A 104 5.80 8.14 -9.28
C ASN A 104 5.34 9.22 -8.30
N TYR A 105 4.24 8.99 -7.60
CA TYR A 105 3.75 9.90 -6.57
C TYR A 105 4.81 10.17 -5.51
N ILE A 106 5.42 9.11 -4.97
CA ILE A 106 6.48 9.21 -3.95
C ILE A 106 7.71 9.97 -4.48
N ARG A 107 8.09 9.73 -5.75
CA ARG A 107 9.21 10.44 -6.38
C ARG A 107 8.93 11.93 -6.50
N GLU A 108 7.71 12.32 -6.85
CA GLU A 108 7.35 13.73 -6.98
C GLU A 108 7.32 14.44 -5.63
N GLN A 109 6.78 13.79 -4.59
CA GLN A 109 6.82 14.31 -3.22
C GLN A 109 8.26 14.54 -2.75
N ASN A 110 9.16 13.56 -2.96
CA ASN A 110 10.57 13.74 -2.60
C ASN A 110 11.23 14.90 -3.37
N LYS A 111 10.83 15.22 -4.61
CA LYS A 111 11.41 16.36 -5.34
C LYS A 111 10.98 17.69 -4.74
N ILE A 112 9.74 17.78 -4.26
CA ILE A 112 9.21 18.98 -3.61
C ILE A 112 9.96 19.20 -2.29
N GLU A 113 10.08 18.16 -1.47
CA GLU A 113 10.82 18.20 -0.19
C GLU A 113 12.30 18.60 -0.34
N ASN A 114 12.96 18.22 -1.46
CA ASN A 114 14.38 18.54 -1.70
C ASN A 114 14.60 19.91 -2.38
N ARG A 115 13.53 20.64 -2.72
CA ARG A 115 13.61 21.98 -3.32
C ARG A 115 13.39 23.11 -2.30
N GLU A 116 12.91 22.76 -1.11
CA GLU A 116 12.82 23.63 0.07
C GLU A 116 14.09 23.50 0.92
#